data_AF-A0AAW5V6V7-F1
#
_entry.id   AF-A0AAW5V6V7-F1
#
_cell.length_a   1.000
_cell.length_b   1.000
_cell.length_c   1.000
_cell.angle_alpha   90.00
_cell.angle_beta   90.00
_cell.angle_gamma   90.00
#
_symmetry.space_group_name_H-M   'P 1'
#
loop_
_entity.id
_entity.type
_entity.pdbx_description
1 polymer ?
#
loop_
_entity_poly.entity_id
_entity_poly.type
_entity_poly.pdbx_seq_one_letter_code
_entity_poly.pdbx_strand_id
1 'polypeptide(L)'
;MRHYPSSLHLLVVILSFITSIGCGLFYKGVPKPGEFCYVLSKPPECLFVNFEEKKLIWENVEYSLEEKLRMDYFFHKNEDLFELTVATVNRVEIKNLSRSGFNQFYMRKKEKFTDIPKGSSNDETKH
;
A
#
# COMPACT_ATOMS: atom_id res chain seq x y z
N MET A 1 23.35 50.79 -34.66
CA MET A 1 22.44 50.02 -33.78
C MET A 1 22.75 48.53 -33.91
N ARG A 2 23.34 47.92 -32.88
CA ARG A 2 23.33 46.46 -32.67
C ARG A 2 23.64 46.23 -31.20
N HIS A 3 22.60 46.13 -30.38
CA HIS A 3 22.71 45.66 -29.01
C HIS A 3 22.74 44.13 -29.07
N TYR A 4 23.92 43.54 -28.87
CA TYR A 4 24.01 42.12 -28.58
C TYR A 4 23.59 41.92 -27.11
N PRO A 5 22.52 41.17 -26.82
CA PRO A 5 22.28 40.76 -25.45
C PRO A 5 23.46 39.87 -25.04
N SER A 6 24.14 40.27 -23.96
CA SER A 6 25.22 39.52 -23.33
C SER A 6 24.79 38.06 -23.17
N SER A 7 25.56 37.14 -23.79
CA SER A 7 25.41 35.68 -23.75
C SER A 7 25.13 35.13 -22.34
N LEU A 8 25.62 35.84 -21.32
CA LEU A 8 25.44 35.54 -19.91
C LEU A 8 23.96 35.62 -19.47
N HIS A 9 23.19 36.57 -20.00
CA HIS A 9 21.77 36.71 -19.64
C HIS A 9 20.91 35.59 -20.23
N LEU A 10 21.24 35.10 -21.42
CA LEU A 10 20.52 33.98 -22.04
C LEU A 10 20.73 32.68 -21.23
N LEU A 11 21.96 32.47 -20.73
CA LEU A 11 22.33 31.34 -19.88
C LEU A 11 21.61 31.36 -18.52
N VAL A 12 21.46 32.54 -17.91
CA VAL A 12 20.75 32.70 -16.63
C VAL A 12 19.25 32.43 -16.78
N VAL A 13 18.62 32.88 -17.87
CA VAL A 13 17.20 32.59 -18.11
C VAL A 13 16.98 31.09 -18.29
N ILE A 14 17.82 30.40 -19.07
CA ILE A 14 17.70 28.95 -19.29
C ILE A 14 17.90 28.17 -17.98
N LEU A 15 18.86 28.58 -17.13
CA LEU A 15 19.12 27.91 -15.84
C LEU A 15 17.94 28.06 -14.86
N SER A 16 17.21 29.18 -14.91
CA SER A 16 16.04 29.43 -14.06
C SER A 16 14.81 28.56 -14.40
N PHE A 17 14.68 28.13 -15.66
CA PHE A 17 13.60 27.23 -16.07
C PHE A 17 13.84 25.77 -15.62
N ILE A 18 15.10 25.35 -15.47
CA ILE A 18 15.46 23.98 -15.07
C ILE A 18 15.18 23.75 -13.58
N THR A 19 15.28 24.78 -12.73
CA THR A 19 15.02 24.66 -11.28
C THR A 19 13.54 24.74 -10.90
N SER A 20 12.65 25.02 -11.87
CA SER A 20 11.21 25.16 -11.64
C SER A 20 10.44 23.84 -11.79
N ILE A 21 11.11 22.72 -12.10
CA ILE A 21 10.52 21.37 -12.11
C ILE A 21 10.55 20.77 -10.69
N GLY A 22 10.25 21.62 -9.70
CA GLY A 22 10.02 21.20 -8.31
C GLY A 22 8.74 20.38 -8.24
N CYS A 23 8.91 19.08 -8.44
CA CYS A 23 7.97 17.98 -8.22
C CYS A 23 6.82 18.31 -7.24
N GLY A 24 5.67 18.67 -7.77
CA GLY A 24 4.37 18.64 -7.09
C GLY A 24 3.56 17.39 -7.42
N LEU A 25 4.20 16.32 -7.92
CA LEU A 25 3.50 15.06 -8.15
C LEU A 25 3.29 14.40 -6.80
N PHE A 26 2.11 14.59 -6.21
CA PHE A 26 1.63 13.96 -4.98
C PHE A 26 1.99 12.47 -4.95
N TYR A 27 3.18 12.13 -4.48
CA TYR A 27 3.58 10.77 -4.19
C TYR A 27 2.92 10.44 -2.85
N LYS A 28 1.59 10.25 -2.88
CA LYS A 28 0.92 9.49 -1.83
C LYS A 28 1.51 8.09 -1.94
N GLY A 29 2.53 7.83 -1.12
CA GLY A 29 3.10 6.51 -0.98
C GLY A 29 2.05 5.49 -0.56
N VAL A 30 2.45 4.23 -0.51
CA VAL A 30 1.61 3.17 0.04
C VAL A 30 1.17 3.51 1.46
N PRO A 31 -0.03 3.07 1.91
CA PRO A 31 -0.47 3.33 3.27
C PRO A 31 0.54 2.79 4.28
N LYS A 32 0.69 3.48 5.41
CA LYS A 32 1.47 2.95 6.54
C LYS A 32 0.89 1.61 6.98
N PRO A 33 1.73 0.70 7.53
CA PRO A 33 1.28 -0.56 8.07
C PRO A 33 0.09 -0.40 9.02
N GLY A 34 -0.82 -1.38 9.02
CA GLY A 34 -1.92 -1.31 9.94
C GLY A 34 -2.97 -2.41 9.97
N GLU A 35 -3.76 -2.40 11.04
CA GLU A 35 -4.92 -3.26 11.24
C GLU A 35 -6.16 -2.65 10.55
N PHE A 36 -6.79 -3.42 9.68
CA PHE A 36 -8.02 -3.09 8.99
C PHE A 36 -9.09 -4.09 9.38
N CYS A 37 -10.27 -3.60 9.75
CA CYS A 37 -11.36 -4.44 10.23
C CYS A 37 -12.60 -4.27 9.37
N TYR A 38 -13.27 -5.38 9.08
CA TYR A 38 -14.62 -5.41 8.55
C TYR A 38 -15.61 -5.14 9.68
N VAL A 39 -16.02 -3.88 9.82
CA VAL A 39 -16.84 -3.41 10.96
C VAL A 39 -18.29 -3.89 10.93
N LEU A 40 -18.73 -4.52 9.84
CA LEU A 40 -20.08 -5.02 9.69
C LEU A 40 -20.25 -6.45 10.24
N SER A 41 -19.17 -7.20 10.46
CA SER A 41 -19.22 -8.50 11.12
C SER A 41 -19.19 -8.37 12.65
N LYS A 42 -19.78 -9.35 13.34
CA LYS A 42 -19.79 -9.46 14.81
C LYS A 42 -19.38 -10.88 15.21
N PRO A 43 -18.17 -11.09 15.76
CA PRO A 43 -17.13 -10.08 16.03
C PRO A 43 -16.52 -9.48 14.74
N PRO A 44 -15.95 -8.26 14.80
CA PRO A 44 -15.26 -7.67 13.65
C PRO A 44 -14.11 -8.57 13.19
N GLU A 45 -14.04 -8.80 11.89
CA GLU A 45 -12.95 -9.56 11.29
C GLU A 45 -11.84 -8.59 10.90
N CYS A 46 -10.63 -8.82 11.39
CA CYS A 46 -9.50 -7.92 11.20
C CYS A 46 -8.32 -8.62 10.55
N LEU A 47 -7.52 -7.83 9.85
CA LEU A 47 -6.25 -8.24 9.28
C LEU A 47 -5.24 -7.12 9.47
N PHE A 48 -3.96 -7.47 9.50
CA PHE A 48 -2.87 -6.52 9.54
C PHE A 48 -2.15 -6.52 8.20
N VAL A 49 -1.91 -5.34 7.63
CA VAL A 49 -1.18 -5.21 6.36
C VAL A 49 0.05 -4.36 6.55
N ASN A 50 1.18 -4.82 6.04
CA ASN A 50 2.37 -4.02 5.80
C ASN A 50 2.63 -3.96 4.29
N PHE A 51 2.20 -2.86 3.66
CA PHE A 51 2.37 -2.65 2.21
C PHE A 51 3.83 -2.43 1.80
N GLU A 52 4.66 -1.91 2.71
CA GLU A 52 6.10 -1.68 2.46
C GLU A 52 6.86 -3.02 2.41
N GLU A 53 6.54 -3.93 3.34
CA GLU A 53 7.13 -5.27 3.39
C GLU A 53 6.40 -6.30 2.52
N LYS A 54 5.29 -5.90 1.89
CA LYS A 54 4.42 -6.80 1.11
C LYS A 54 3.93 -8.00 1.92
N LYS A 55 3.46 -7.75 3.15
CA LYS A 55 2.96 -8.76 4.07
C LYS A 55 1.53 -8.49 4.51
N LEU A 56 0.77 -9.56 4.63
CA LEU A 56 -0.58 -9.58 5.18
C LEU A 56 -0.64 -10.63 6.30
N ILE A 57 -1.20 -10.27 7.45
CA ILE A 57 -1.54 -11.23 8.50
C ILE A 57 -3.06 -11.27 8.63
N TRP A 58 -3.66 -12.44 8.40
CA TRP A 58 -5.09 -12.66 8.54
C TRP A 58 -5.32 -14.01 9.23
N GLU A 59 -6.17 -14.04 10.25
CA GLU A 59 -6.39 -15.25 11.09
C GLU A 59 -5.09 -15.83 11.68
N ASN A 60 -4.13 -14.97 12.04
CA ASN A 60 -2.78 -15.32 12.53
C ASN A 60 -1.87 -16.05 11.52
N VAL A 61 -2.24 -16.08 10.25
CA VAL A 61 -1.42 -16.61 9.16
C VAL A 61 -0.83 -15.46 8.36
N GLU A 62 0.47 -15.54 8.06
CA GLU A 62 1.17 -14.57 7.22
C GLU A 62 1.08 -14.97 5.74
N TYR A 63 0.77 -14.01 4.89
CA TYR A 63 0.66 -14.13 3.44
C TYR A 63 1.57 -13.10 2.77
N SER A 64 2.27 -13.54 1.72
CA SER A 64 3.03 -12.64 0.85
C SER A 64 2.08 -11.91 -0.10
N LEU A 65 2.27 -10.61 -0.24
CA LEU A 65 1.52 -9.77 -1.18
C LEU A 65 2.31 -9.61 -2.48
N GLU A 66 1.71 -10.02 -3.59
CA GLU A 66 2.26 -9.81 -4.92
C GLU A 66 1.67 -8.53 -5.52
N GLU A 67 2.51 -7.52 -5.72
CA GLU A 67 2.08 -6.25 -6.31
C GLU A 67 1.80 -6.44 -7.80
N LYS A 68 0.56 -6.15 -8.21
CA LYS A 68 0.15 -6.19 -9.63
C LYS A 68 0.10 -4.80 -10.24
N LEU A 69 -0.56 -3.88 -9.55
CA LEU A 69 -0.62 -2.45 -9.85
C LEU A 69 -0.27 -1.68 -8.58
N ARG A 70 -0.06 -0.37 -8.70
CA ARG A 70 0.47 0.50 -7.63
C ARG A 70 -0.30 0.43 -6.29
N MET A 71 -1.53 -0.10 -6.27
CA MET A 71 -2.41 -0.20 -5.10
C MET A 71 -3.22 -1.50 -5.04
N ASP A 72 -2.91 -2.47 -5.91
CA ASP A 72 -3.60 -3.76 -5.99
C ASP A 72 -2.61 -4.89 -5.78
N TYR A 73 -2.90 -5.74 -4.81
CA TYR A 73 -2.04 -6.82 -4.38
C TYR A 73 -2.78 -8.15 -4.46
N PHE A 74 -2.08 -9.19 -4.90
CA PHE A 74 -2.59 -10.55 -4.89
C PHE A 74 -1.98 -11.36 -3.76
N PHE A 75 -2.76 -12.27 -3.20
CA PHE A 75 -2.26 -13.27 -2.28
C PHE A 75 -3.09 -14.55 -2.37
N HIS A 76 -2.46 -15.66 -2.03
CA HIS A 76 -3.13 -16.96 -1.98
C HIS A 76 -3.44 -17.32 -0.53
N LYS A 77 -4.71 -17.60 -0.25
CA LYS A 77 -5.13 -18.22 1.00
C LYS A 77 -5.68 -19.59 0.65
N ASN A 78 -4.93 -20.64 1.01
CA ASN A 78 -5.16 -22.01 0.56
C ASN A 78 -5.12 -22.08 -0.99
N GLU A 79 -6.16 -22.63 -1.63
CA GLU A 79 -6.28 -22.73 -3.08
C GLU A 79 -6.96 -21.51 -3.73
N ASP A 80 -7.45 -20.57 -2.92
CA ASP A 80 -8.20 -19.40 -3.39
C ASP A 80 -7.25 -18.19 -3.61
N LEU A 81 -7.39 -17.53 -4.76
CA LEU A 81 -6.70 -16.29 -5.10
C LEU A 81 -7.50 -15.09 -4.60
N PHE A 82 -6.85 -14.18 -3.90
CA PHE A 82 -7.44 -12.95 -3.39
C PHE A 82 -6.79 -11.71 -3.99
N GLU A 83 -7.57 -10.65 -4.11
CA GLU A 83 -7.17 -9.28 -4.44
C GLU A 83 -7.39 -8.39 -3.23
N LEU A 84 -6.33 -7.71 -2.79
CA LEU A 84 -6.35 -6.66 -1.79
C LEU A 84 -6.11 -5.32 -2.50
N THR A 85 -7.13 -4.48 -2.55
CA THR A 85 -7.08 -3.14 -3.16
C THR A 85 -7.05 -2.07 -2.08
N VAL A 86 -6.12 -1.11 -2.20
CA VAL A 86 -6.10 0.08 -1.35
C VAL A 86 -7.06 1.13 -1.92
N ALA A 87 -8.29 1.17 -1.40
CA ALA A 87 -9.29 2.16 -1.80
C ALA A 87 -8.95 3.58 -1.30
N THR A 88 -8.43 3.71 -0.06
CA THR A 88 -7.91 4.96 0.50
C THR A 88 -6.82 4.64 1.53
N VAL A 89 -6.11 5.67 2.03
CA VAL A 89 -5.10 5.49 3.11
C VAL A 89 -5.64 4.80 4.38
N ASN A 90 -6.97 4.84 4.60
CA ASN A 90 -7.64 4.27 5.77
C ASN A 90 -8.63 3.16 5.40
N ARG A 91 -8.68 2.72 4.13
CA ARG A 91 -9.65 1.73 3.68
C ARG A 91 -9.03 0.79 2.67
N VAL A 92 -9.25 -0.50 2.89
CA VAL A 92 -8.88 -1.56 1.96
C VAL A 92 -10.11 -2.36 1.59
N GLU A 93 -10.00 -3.05 0.47
CA GLU A 93 -11.01 -3.91 -0.08
C GLU A 93 -10.40 -5.28 -0.36
N ILE A 94 -11.11 -6.34 0.03
CA ILE A 94 -10.74 -7.71 -0.31
C ILE A 94 -11.79 -8.33 -1.22
N LYS A 95 -11.30 -8.93 -2.32
CA LYS A 95 -12.05 -9.83 -3.19
C LYS A 95 -11.33 -11.17 -3.26
N ASN A 96 -12.04 -12.27 -3.47
CA ASN A 96 -11.47 -13.52 -3.93
C ASN A 96 -11.96 -13.78 -5.35
N LEU A 97 -10.99 -14.11 -6.18
CA LEU A 97 -11.15 -14.20 -7.61
C LEU A 97 -11.44 -15.64 -8.04
N SER A 98 -11.34 -16.60 -7.12
CA SER A 98 -11.57 -18.03 -7.34
C SER A 98 -13.04 -18.44 -7.24
N ARG A 99 -13.89 -17.69 -6.54
CA ARG A 99 -15.32 -18.00 -6.35
C ARG A 99 -16.23 -16.99 -7.06
N SER A 100 -17.22 -17.48 -7.81
CA SER A 100 -18.24 -16.62 -8.44
C SER A 100 -19.25 -16.08 -7.41
N GLY A 101 -19.65 -14.81 -7.53
CA GLY A 101 -20.63 -14.14 -6.64
C GLY A 101 -20.03 -13.38 -5.45
N PHE A 102 -18.86 -12.77 -5.63
CA PHE A 102 -17.95 -12.43 -4.55
C PHE A 102 -18.42 -11.39 -3.50
N ASN A 103 -18.14 -11.67 -2.22
CA ASN A 103 -18.32 -10.75 -1.09
C ASN A 103 -17.19 -9.72 -1.06
N GLN A 104 -17.45 -8.52 -1.56
CA GLN A 104 -16.55 -7.38 -1.42
C GLN A 104 -16.53 -6.92 0.05
N PHE A 105 -15.39 -7.12 0.74
CA PHE A 105 -15.25 -6.71 2.13
C PHE A 105 -14.55 -5.35 2.20
N TYR A 106 -15.30 -4.32 2.61
CA TYR A 106 -14.76 -3.00 2.88
C TYR A 106 -14.25 -2.91 4.32
N MET A 107 -12.93 -2.87 4.49
CA MET A 107 -12.30 -2.86 5.80
C MET A 107 -11.74 -1.47 6.11
N ARG A 108 -11.95 -1.02 7.35
CA ARG A 108 -11.50 0.30 7.83
C ARG A 108 -10.29 0.16 8.72
N LYS A 109 -9.32 1.05 8.54
CA LYS A 109 -8.14 1.14 9.40
C LYS A 109 -8.58 1.51 10.82
N LYS A 110 -8.05 0.80 11.82
CA LYS A 110 -8.27 1.10 13.23
C LYS A 110 -7.42 2.32 13.64
N GLU A 111 -8.04 3.27 14.33
CA GLU A 111 -7.42 4.59 14.62
C GLU A 111 -6.32 4.56 15.69
N LYS A 112 -6.31 3.53 16.56
CA LYS A 112 -5.30 3.37 17.62
C LYS A 112 -4.62 2.02 17.49
N PHE A 113 -3.33 2.04 17.18
CA PHE A 113 -2.47 0.87 17.20
C PHE A 113 -2.11 0.51 18.64
N THR A 114 -2.37 -0.73 19.00
CA THR A 114 -1.76 -1.42 20.15
C THR A 114 -1.08 -2.62 19.52
N ASP A 115 0.22 -2.48 19.25
CA ASP A 115 1.17 -3.52 18.86
C ASP A 115 0.99 -4.22 17.49
N ILE A 116 2.10 -4.31 16.75
CA ILE A 116 2.21 -5.11 15.53
C ILE A 116 2.24 -6.59 15.96
N PRO A 117 1.34 -7.46 15.46
CA PRO A 117 1.40 -8.88 15.78
C PRO A 117 2.72 -9.45 15.26
N LYS A 118 3.59 -9.91 16.16
CA LYS A 118 4.75 -10.71 15.78
C LYS A 118 4.21 -12.09 15.40
N GLY A 119 4.26 -12.45 14.11
CA GLY A 119 3.95 -13.80 13.66
C GLY A 119 4.78 -14.81 14.46
N SER A 120 4.17 -15.90 14.91
CA SER A 120 4.90 -16.93 15.63
C SER A 120 5.81 -17.67 14.66
N SER A 121 7.10 -17.32 14.65
CA SER A 121 8.12 -18.22 14.16
C SER A 121 8.18 -19.42 15.11
N ASN A 122 7.53 -20.52 14.73
CA ASN A 122 7.83 -21.82 15.33
C ASN A 122 9.23 -22.22 14.82
N ASP A 123 10.26 -21.76 15.53
CA ASP A 123 11.61 -22.30 15.42
C ASP A 123 11.65 -23.58 16.25
N GLU A 124 11.23 -24.68 15.62
CA GLU A 124 11.46 -26.03 16.12
C GLU A 124 12.89 -26.44 15.77
N THR A 125 13.87 -25.93 16.52
CA THR A 125 15.20 -26.54 16.57
C THR A 125 15.42 -27.13 17.96
N LYS A 126 14.94 -28.36 18.16
CA LYS A 126 15.44 -29.25 19.19
C LYS A 126 15.27 -30.71 18.76
N HIS A 127 16.34 -31.30 18.23
CA HIS A 127 16.82 -32.61 18.67
C HIS A 127 18.25 -32.88 18.24
#